data_AF-A0A350URA3-F1
#
_entry.id   AF-A0A350URA3-F1
#
_cell.length_a   1.000
_cell.length_b   1.000
_cell.length_c   1.000
_cell.angle_alpha   90.00
_cell.angle_beta   90.00
_cell.angle_gamma   90.00
#
_symmetry.space_group_name_H-M   'P 1'
#
loop_
_entity.id
_entity.type
_entity.pdbx_description
1 polymer ?
#
loop_
_entity_poly.entity_id
_entity_poly.type
_entity_poly.pdbx_seq_one_letter_code
_entity_poly.pdbx_strand_id
1 'polypeptide(L)'
;MSKNPAPQPPPSFEQRLEDLEALVHRLEEPDVPLDQALELFEKGMKLSDDCRRRLAEAEAKVEVLLQRGGAVEPVPFDPEEDE
;
A
#
# COMPACT_ATOMS: atom_id res chain seq x y z
N MET A 1 33.88 -13.94 12.58
CA MET A 1 33.21 -14.05 11.27
C MET A 1 32.06 -13.04 11.25
N SER A 2 32.30 -11.84 10.72
CA SER A 2 31.24 -10.81 10.62
C SER A 2 30.48 -11.01 9.32
N LYS A 3 29.33 -11.68 9.37
CA LYS A 3 28.37 -11.65 8.27
C LYS A 3 27.57 -10.35 8.41
N ASN A 4 28.01 -9.31 7.72
CA ASN A 4 27.23 -8.09 7.55
C ASN A 4 26.11 -8.42 6.53
N PRO A 5 24.82 -8.39 6.90
CA PRO A 5 23.77 -8.66 5.93
C PRO A 5 23.72 -7.51 4.92
N ALA A 6 23.65 -7.84 3.63
CA ALA A 6 23.40 -6.85 2.59
C ALA A 6 22.01 -6.21 2.80
N PRO A 7 21.79 -4.96 2.39
CA PRO A 7 20.48 -4.33 2.49
C PRO A 7 19.47 -5.11 1.64
N GLN A 8 18.37 -5.53 2.26
CA GLN A 8 17.27 -6.20 1.58
C GLN A 8 16.51 -5.17 0.71
N PRO A 9 16.04 -5.57 -0.49
CA PRO A 9 15.23 -4.68 -1.32
C PRO A 9 13.93 -4.29 -0.59
N PRO A 10 13.36 -3.11 -0.89
CA PRO A 10 12.08 -2.71 -0.32
C PRO A 10 10.99 -3.72 -0.73
N PRO A 11 10.00 -3.98 0.13
CA PRO A 11 8.92 -4.93 -0.16
C PRO A 11 8.12 -4.54 -1.41
N SER A 12 7.53 -5.53 -2.08
CA SER A 12 6.66 -5.32 -3.24
C SER A 12 5.32 -4.70 -2.82
N PHE A 13 4.50 -4.31 -3.81
CA PHE A 13 3.19 -3.73 -3.52
C PHE A 13 2.27 -4.80 -2.90
N GLU A 14 2.29 -5.99 -3.47
CA GLU A 14 1.52 -7.15 -3.04
C GLU A 14 1.88 -7.53 -1.60
N GLN A 15 3.17 -7.50 -1.24
CA GLN A 15 3.62 -7.75 0.13
C GLN A 15 3.11 -6.69 1.11
N ARG A 16 3.11 -5.40 0.71
CA ARG A 16 2.57 -4.31 1.54
C ARG A 16 1.07 -4.43 1.74
N LEU A 17 0.35 -4.87 0.71
CA LEU A 17 -1.08 -5.11 0.77
C LEU A 17 -1.40 -6.29 1.70
N GLU A 18 -0.67 -7.40 1.57
CA GLU A 18 -0.79 -8.56 2.45
C GLU A 18 -0.50 -8.21 3.93
N ASP A 19 0.53 -7.39 4.18
CA ASP A 19 0.83 -6.87 5.51
C ASP A 19 -0.33 -6.05 6.09
N LEU A 20 -0.99 -5.23 5.25
CA LEU A 20 -2.14 -4.41 5.65
C LEU A 20 -3.36 -5.28 5.94
N GLU A 21 -3.66 -6.26 5.10
CA GLU A 21 -4.75 -7.22 5.30
C GLU A 21 -4.57 -8.01 6.59
N ALA A 22 -3.37 -8.53 6.84
CA ALA A 22 -3.04 -9.25 8.07
C ALA A 22 -3.21 -8.36 9.31
N LEU A 23 -2.88 -7.07 9.20
CA LEU A 23 -3.07 -6.11 10.29
C LEU A 23 -4.55 -5.84 10.57
N VAL A 24 -5.36 -5.66 9.53
CA VAL A 24 -6.81 -5.47 9.65
C VAL A 24 -7.43 -6.70 10.31
N HIS A 25 -7.10 -7.90 9.84
CA HIS A 25 -7.57 -9.14 10.45
C HIS A 25 -7.24 -9.20 11.95
N ARG A 26 -6.03 -8.79 12.34
CA ARG A 26 -5.65 -8.73 13.76
C ARG A 26 -6.44 -7.69 14.54
N LEU A 27 -6.79 -6.55 13.95
CA LEU A 27 -7.62 -5.54 14.61
C LEU A 27 -9.07 -5.99 14.84
N GLU A 28 -9.56 -6.94 14.02
CA GLU A 28 -10.90 -7.51 14.13
C GLU A 28 -11.01 -8.59 15.22
N GLU A 29 -9.88 -9.06 15.77
CA GLU A 29 -9.86 -10.03 16.86
C GLU A 29 -10.49 -9.42 18.13
N PRO A 30 -11.43 -10.12 18.80
CA PRO A 30 -12.22 -9.56 19.90
C PRO A 30 -11.42 -9.26 21.17
N ASP A 31 -10.24 -9.86 21.32
CA ASP A 31 -9.43 -9.82 22.55
C ASP A 31 -8.17 -8.94 22.41
N VAL A 32 -8.10 -8.08 21.40
CA VAL A 32 -6.96 -7.16 21.22
C VAL A 32 -6.97 -6.09 22.33
N PRO A 33 -5.92 -5.99 23.16
CA PRO A 33 -5.81 -4.92 24.14
C PRO A 33 -5.78 -3.54 23.48
N LEU A 34 -6.40 -2.53 24.11
CA LEU A 34 -6.50 -1.17 23.57
C LEU A 34 -5.15 -0.59 23.10
N ASP A 35 -4.10 -0.72 23.91
CA ASP A 35 -2.76 -0.21 23.56
C ASP A 35 -2.22 -0.88 22.29
N GLN A 36 -2.46 -2.19 22.14
CA GLN A 36 -2.06 -2.93 20.95
C GLN A 36 -2.92 -2.56 19.73
N ALA A 37 -4.23 -2.32 19.93
CA ALA A 37 -5.10 -1.84 18.86
C ALA A 37 -4.64 -0.47 18.33
N LEU A 38 -4.21 0.44 19.21
CA LEU A 38 -3.67 1.74 18.80
C LEU A 38 -2.38 1.59 17.98
N GLU A 39 -1.46 0.73 18.41
CA GLU A 39 -0.24 0.46 17.65
C GLU A 39 -0.52 -0.17 16.28
N LEU A 40 -1.45 -1.13 16.22
CA LEU A 40 -1.87 -1.75 14.96
C LEU A 40 -2.52 -0.70 14.07
N PHE A 41 -3.44 0.11 14.58
CA PHE A 41 -4.07 1.18 13.81
C PHE A 41 -3.05 2.16 13.20
N GLU A 42 -2.08 2.63 13.98
CA GLU A 42 -1.04 3.53 13.47
C GLU A 42 -0.20 2.88 12.35
N LYS A 43 0.15 1.59 12.53
CA LYS A 43 0.86 0.81 11.50
C LYS A 43 0.01 0.62 10.24
N GLY A 44 -1.29 0.34 10.39
CA GLY A 44 -2.24 0.18 9.30
C GLY A 44 -2.39 1.46 8.48
N MET A 45 -2.50 2.61 9.16
CA MET A 45 -2.55 3.93 8.49
C MET A 45 -1.30 4.19 7.64
N LYS A 46 -0.11 3.85 8.16
CA LYS A 46 1.16 4.02 7.42
C LYS A 46 1.24 3.09 6.20
N LEU A 47 0.80 1.83 6.34
CA LEU A 47 0.78 0.88 5.24
C LEU A 47 -0.22 1.28 4.15
N SER A 48 -1.41 1.72 4.55
CA SER A 48 -2.45 2.23 3.65
C SER A 48 -1.97 3.43 2.84
N ASP A 49 -1.32 4.41 3.49
CA ASP A 49 -0.75 5.57 2.80
C ASP A 49 0.38 5.17 1.81
N ASP A 50 1.24 4.22 2.20
CA ASP A 50 2.29 3.70 1.29
C ASP A 50 1.69 3.02 0.06
N CYS A 51 0.64 2.21 0.24
CA CYS A 51 -0.08 1.56 -0.86
C CYS A 51 -0.71 2.59 -1.80
N ARG A 52 -1.44 3.57 -1.25
CA ARG A 52 -2.06 4.65 -2.04
C ARG A 52 -1.02 5.43 -2.84
N ARG A 53 0.09 5.79 -2.22
CA ARG A 53 1.18 6.52 -2.89
C ARG A 53 1.77 5.72 -4.05
N ARG A 54 1.98 4.42 -3.87
CA ARG A 54 2.49 3.54 -4.92
C ARG A 54 1.53 3.39 -6.09
N LEU A 55 0.23 3.33 -5.82
CA LEU A 55 -0.80 3.34 -6.86
C LEU A 55 -0.80 4.65 -7.64
N ALA A 56 -0.76 5.80 -6.96
CA ALA A 56 -0.67 7.10 -7.61
C ALA A 56 0.59 7.25 -8.47
N GLU A 57 1.73 6.74 -7.99
CA GLU A 57 2.98 6.72 -8.79
C GLU A 57 2.87 5.81 -10.03
N ALA A 58 2.14 4.70 -9.93
CA ALA A 58 1.91 3.79 -11.06
C ALA A 58 0.98 4.43 -12.09
N GLU A 59 -0.11 5.05 -11.64
CA GLU A 59 -1.07 5.80 -12.46
C GLU A 59 -0.37 6.91 -13.24
N ALA A 60 0.41 7.76 -12.57
CA ALA A 60 1.15 8.83 -13.23
C ALA A 60 2.13 8.30 -14.30
N LYS A 61 2.75 7.13 -14.08
CA LYS A 61 3.61 6.49 -15.09
C LYS A 61 2.81 6.02 -16.30
N VAL A 62 1.64 5.42 -16.08
CA VAL A 62 0.74 4.98 -17.14
C VAL A 62 0.26 6.18 -17.96
N GLU A 63 -0.16 7.26 -17.30
CA GLU A 63 -0.56 8.50 -17.96
C GLU A 63 0.54 9.04 -18.89
N VAL A 64 1.78 9.14 -18.41
CA VAL A 64 2.92 9.60 -19.23
C VAL A 64 3.15 8.68 -20.44
N LEU A 65 2.95 7.36 -20.29
CA LEU A 65 3.10 6.41 -21.39
C LEU A 65 1.97 6.56 -22.43
N LEU A 66 0.73 6.77 -21.99
CA LEU A 66 -0.43 7.00 -22.86
C LEU A 66 -0.30 8.31 -23.65
N GLN A 67 0.11 9.40 -22.98
CA GLN A 67 0.37 10.69 -23.64
C GLN A 67 1.46 10.58 -24.73
N ARG A 68 2.44 9.68 -24.57
CA ARG A 68 3.50 9.40 -25.56
C ARG A 68 3.05 8.46 -26.68
N GLY A 69 2.03 7.63 -26.46
CA GLY A 69 1.55 6.58 -27.37
C GLY A 69 0.39 6.98 -28.29
N GLY A 70 -0.26 8.12 -28.04
CA GLY A 70 -1.43 8.59 -28.80
C GLY A 70 -2.67 8.68 -27.91
N ALA A 71 -3.42 9.77 -28.08
CA ALA A 71 -4.45 10.31 -27.18
C ALA A 71 -5.38 9.26 -26.54
N VAL A 72 -5.14 8.98 -25.27
CA VAL A 72 -6.11 8.42 -24.33
C VAL A 72 -6.18 9.42 -23.18
N GLU A 73 -7.37 9.95 -22.88
CA GLU A 73 -7.53 10.81 -21.70
C GLU A 73 -7.48 9.96 -20.43
N PRO A 74 -6.54 10.22 -19.51
CA PRO A 74 -6.51 9.58 -18.21
C PRO A 74 -7.67 10.11 -17.36
N VAL A 75 -8.42 9.21 -16.72
CA VAL A 75 -9.37 9.56 -15.68
C VAL A 75 -8.82 9.06 -14.34
N PRO A 76 -8.96 9.85 -13.24
CA PRO A 76 -8.56 9.41 -11.91
C PRO A 76 -9.25 8.09 -11.54
N PHE A 77 -8.51 7.17 -10.92
CA PHE A 77 -9.14 5.99 -10.34
C PHE A 77 -9.90 6.38 -9.07
N ASP A 78 -11.23 6.36 -9.14
CA ASP A 78 -12.12 6.56 -7.99
C ASP A 78 -12.64 5.21 -7.49
N PRO A 79 -12.18 4.71 -6.32
CA PRO A 79 -12.66 3.44 -5.78
C PRO A 79 -14.12 3.49 -5.28
N GLU A 80 -14.76 4.66 -5.26
CA GLU A 80 -16.15 4.85 -4.83
C GLU A 80 -17.16 4.89 -6.00
N GLU A 81 -16.70 4.86 -7.27
CA GLU A 81 -17.57 4.95 -8.45
C GLU A 81 -18.23 3.60 -8.87
N ASP A 82 -17.84 2.48 -8.27
CA ASP A 82 -18.36 1.12 -8.56
C ASP A 82 -19.53 0.65 -7.64
N GLU A 83 -20.27 1.57 -7.01
CA GLU A 83 -21.51 1.28 -6.24
C GLU A 83 -22.81 1.32 -7.07
#